data_AF-A0AB34Q140-F1
#
_entry.id   AF-A0AB34Q140-F1
#
_cell.length_a   1.000
_cell.length_b   1.000
_cell.length_c   1.000
_cell.angle_alpha   90.00
_cell.angle_beta   90.00
_cell.angle_gamma   90.00
#
_symmetry.space_group_name_H-M   'P 1'
#
loop_
_entity.id
_entity.type
_entity.pdbx_description
1 polymer ?
#
loop_
_entity_poly.entity_id
_entity_poly.type
_entity_poly.pdbx_seq_one_letter_code
_entity_poly.pdbx_strand_id
1 'polypeptide(L)'
;MSSTEDELVRQLAQHTDLSSLASFNSSIHPYQFDFIIEHERGIKLFGIPLFSHKSLWPIIDPSHYQSINGKKLSIPISLENYPLPDFDWQWQWDRWYVFMFNDVDPHGWMYSNVFFQCAKWKGKYYFGNTVRKRVWIRLRKKCSP
;
A
#
# COMPACT_ATOMS: atom_id res chain seq x y z
N MET A 1 5.92 14.62 -14.12
CA MET A 1 4.82 13.76 -14.59
C MET A 1 4.40 14.21 -15.96
N SER A 2 4.17 13.26 -16.86
CA SER A 2 3.60 13.55 -18.19
C SER A 2 2.09 13.81 -18.08
N SER A 3 1.51 14.52 -19.05
CA SER A 3 0.05 14.79 -19.07
C SER A 3 -0.80 13.51 -19.01
N THR A 4 -0.27 12.37 -19.47
CA THR A 4 -0.94 11.08 -19.40
C THR A 4 -0.92 10.51 -17.97
N GLU A 5 0.20 10.62 -17.24
CA GLU A 5 0.29 10.16 -15.85
C GLU A 5 -0.65 10.94 -14.94
N ASP A 6 -0.76 12.25 -15.15
CA ASP A 6 -1.68 13.10 -14.37
C ASP A 6 -3.14 12.67 -14.58
N GLU A 7 -3.53 12.32 -15.81
CA GLU A 7 -4.86 11.82 -16.11
C GLU A 7 -5.12 10.45 -15.46
N LEU A 8 -4.15 9.53 -15.50
CA LEU A 8 -4.27 8.23 -14.83
C LEU A 8 -4.46 8.39 -13.32
N VAL A 9 -3.74 9.31 -12.68
CA VAL A 9 -3.89 9.60 -11.24
C VAL A 9 -5.27 10.20 -10.94
N ARG A 10 -5.78 11.09 -11.81
CA ARG A 10 -7.12 11.66 -11.66
C ARG A 10 -8.21 10.59 -11.78
N GLN A 11 -8.07 9.66 -12.72
CA GLN A 11 -9.01 8.55 -12.88
C GLN A 11 -8.92 7.57 -11.70
N LEU A 12 -7.70 7.25 -11.25
CA LEU A 12 -7.49 6.41 -10.06
C LEU A 12 -8.23 6.95 -8.83
N ALA A 13 -8.21 8.27 -8.63
CA ALA A 13 -8.85 8.93 -7.49
C ALA A 13 -10.39 8.86 -7.49
N GLN A 14 -11.02 8.50 -8.61
CA GLN A 14 -12.48 8.39 -8.72
C GLN A 14 -13.02 7.06 -8.18
N HIS A 15 -12.15 6.07 -8.00
CA HIS A 15 -12.53 4.75 -7.52
C HIS A 15 -12.52 4.70 -5.99
N THR A 16 -13.62 4.25 -5.38
CA THR A 16 -13.82 4.21 -3.92
C THR A 16 -13.81 2.80 -3.34
N ASP A 17 -13.78 1.77 -4.19
CA ASP A 17 -13.83 0.37 -3.79
C ASP A 17 -12.75 -0.45 -4.50
N LEU A 18 -12.35 -1.57 -3.89
CA LEU A 18 -11.25 -2.40 -4.40
C LEU A 18 -11.59 -3.07 -5.74
N SER A 19 -12.86 -3.42 -5.98
CA SER A 19 -13.28 -4.04 -7.24
C SER A 19 -13.13 -3.08 -8.41
N SER A 20 -13.62 -1.84 -8.27
CA SER A 20 -13.51 -0.83 -9.32
C SER A 20 -12.07 -0.41 -9.56
N LEU A 21 -11.24 -0.30 -8.50
CA LEU A 21 -9.80 -0.10 -8.62
C LEU A 21 -9.12 -1.23 -9.40
N ALA A 22 -9.47 -2.49 -9.13
CA ALA A 22 -8.89 -3.64 -9.83
C ALA A 22 -9.28 -3.66 -11.31
N SER A 23 -10.56 -3.37 -11.63
CA SER A 23 -11.04 -3.24 -13.00
C SER A 23 -10.33 -2.11 -13.75
N PHE A 24 -10.22 -0.93 -13.13
CA PHE A 24 -9.50 0.20 -13.70
C PHE A 24 -8.03 -0.13 -13.97
N ASN A 25 -7.34 -0.70 -12.98
CA ASN A 25 -5.94 -1.06 -13.10
C ASN A 25 -5.69 -2.08 -14.24
N SER A 26 -6.69 -2.91 -14.55
CA SER A 26 -6.62 -3.86 -15.66
C SER A 26 -6.91 -3.20 -17.03
N SER A 27 -7.60 -2.06 -17.06
CA SER A 27 -7.96 -1.34 -18.28
C SER A 27 -6.91 -0.36 -18.81
N ILE A 28 -5.92 0.03 -17.99
CA ILE A 28 -4.99 1.13 -18.29
C ILE A 28 -3.75 0.71 -19.10
N HIS A 29 -3.83 -0.34 -19.91
CA HIS A 29 -2.71 -0.79 -20.75
C HIS A 29 -2.19 0.35 -21.66
N PRO A 30 -0.87 0.53 -21.83
CA PRO A 30 0.25 -0.32 -21.39
C PRO A 30 0.72 -0.08 -19.95
N TYR A 31 0.01 0.72 -19.17
CA TYR A 31 0.35 0.99 -17.77
C TYR A 31 -0.26 -0.04 -16.83
N GLN A 32 0.33 -0.16 -15.64
CA GLN A 32 -0.23 -0.92 -14.53
C GLN A 32 0.28 -0.34 -13.20
N PHE A 33 -0.61 -0.15 -12.24
CA PHE A 33 -0.28 0.16 -10.86
C PHE A 33 0.04 -1.12 -10.09
N ASP A 34 1.13 -1.10 -9.33
CA ASP A 34 1.39 -2.08 -8.28
C ASP A 34 1.04 -1.50 -6.91
N PHE A 35 0.54 -2.36 -6.04
CA PHE A 35 0.11 -2.02 -4.69
C PHE A 35 0.78 -2.95 -3.67
N ILE A 36 1.37 -2.36 -2.63
CA ILE A 36 1.99 -3.09 -1.52
C ILE A 36 1.39 -2.61 -0.22
N ILE A 37 0.98 -3.54 0.63
CA ILE A 37 0.50 -3.25 1.98
C ILE A 37 1.68 -3.36 2.93
N GLU A 38 1.92 -2.31 3.71
CA GLU A 38 2.86 -2.29 4.82
C GLU A 38 2.12 -2.42 6.16
N HIS A 39 2.62 -3.26 7.05
CA HIS A 39 2.04 -3.54 8.37
C HIS A 39 3.00 -3.20 9.50
N GLU A 40 2.46 -2.64 10.58
CA GLU A 40 3.19 -2.44 11.83
C GLU A 40 2.30 -2.67 13.05
N ARG A 41 2.92 -3.12 14.14
CA ARG A 41 2.29 -3.23 15.47
C ARG A 41 2.96 -2.23 16.41
N GLY A 42 2.20 -1.72 17.37
CA GLY A 42 2.70 -0.75 18.34
C GLY A 42 1.59 0.02 19.01
N ILE A 43 1.91 1.15 19.63
CA ILE A 43 0.94 2.00 20.33
C ILE A 43 1.36 3.47 20.20
N LYS A 44 0.42 4.39 20.44
CA LYS A 44 0.72 5.81 20.59
C LYS A 44 0.80 6.18 22.06
N LEU A 45 1.96 6.62 22.53
CA LEU A 45 2.17 7.09 23.90
C LEU A 45 2.41 8.60 23.90
N PHE A 46 1.58 9.36 24.62
CA PHE A 46 1.69 10.82 24.72
C PHE A 46 1.77 11.53 23.34
N GLY A 47 1.04 11.02 22.35
CA GLY A 47 1.05 11.57 20.99
C GLY A 47 2.13 10.99 20.07
N ILE A 48 3.17 10.33 20.61
CA ILE A 48 4.27 9.75 19.85
C ILE A 48 3.86 8.36 19.34
N PRO A 49 3.83 8.12 18.01
CA PRO A 49 3.50 6.81 17.46
C PRO A 49 4.71 5.86 17.55
N LEU A 50 4.67 4.92 18.50
CA LEU A 50 5.69 3.89 18.69
C LEU A 50 5.27 2.59 17.99
N PHE A 51 5.23 2.65 16.66
CA PHE A 51 4.92 1.50 15.80
C PHE A 51 6.16 1.02 15.08
N SER A 52 6.25 -0.29 14.89
CA SER A 52 7.37 -0.92 14.19
C SER A 52 6.97 -2.25 13.58
N HIS A 53 7.48 -2.55 12.39
CA HIS A 53 7.38 -3.88 11.81
C HIS A 53 8.08 -4.96 12.65
N LYS A 54 9.08 -4.59 13.46
CA LYS A 54 9.78 -5.52 14.36
C LYS A 54 8.91 -6.00 15.52
N SER A 55 7.83 -5.28 15.81
CA SER A 55 6.85 -5.64 16.83
C SER A 55 5.75 -6.56 16.30
N LEU A 56 5.75 -6.90 15.00
CA LEU A 56 4.80 -7.86 14.44
C LEU A 56 5.03 -9.24 15.04
N TRP A 57 3.94 -9.88 15.43
CA TRP A 57 3.95 -11.23 15.98
C TRP A 57 4.07 -12.28 14.87
N PRO A 58 5.18 -13.05 14.80
CA PRO A 58 5.52 -13.86 13.62
C PRO A 58 4.48 -14.89 13.16
N ILE A 59 3.62 -15.36 14.06
CA ILE A 59 2.65 -16.44 13.78
C ILE A 59 1.28 -15.89 13.38
N ILE A 60 0.87 -14.74 13.94
CA ILE A 60 -0.51 -14.25 13.85
C ILE A 60 -0.65 -12.94 13.06
N ASP A 61 0.43 -12.17 12.97
CA ASP A 61 0.46 -10.96 12.17
C ASP A 61 0.90 -11.24 10.73
N PRO A 62 0.46 -10.42 9.77
CA PRO A 62 1.01 -10.44 8.43
C PRO A 62 2.49 -10.05 8.44
N SER A 63 3.19 -10.36 7.34
CA SER A 63 4.55 -9.87 7.13
C SER A 63 4.59 -8.34 7.01
N HIS A 64 5.76 -7.75 7.27
CA HIS A 64 6.00 -6.30 7.12
C HIS A 64 5.44 -5.78 5.79
N TYR A 65 5.76 -6.45 4.68
CA TYR A 65 5.16 -6.18 3.37
C TYR A 65 4.35 -7.37 2.85
N GLN A 66 3.21 -7.08 2.26
CA GLN A 66 2.29 -8.06 1.68
C GLN A 66 1.70 -7.50 0.39
N SER A 67 1.38 -8.37 -0.57
CA SER A 67 0.57 -7.96 -1.72
C SER A 67 -0.88 -7.73 -1.30
N ILE A 68 -1.65 -7.03 -2.14
CA ILE A 68 -3.09 -6.85 -1.94
C ILE A 68 -3.87 -8.19 -1.84
N ASN A 69 -3.32 -9.26 -2.40
CA ASN A 69 -3.91 -10.60 -2.35
C ASN A 69 -3.45 -11.42 -1.14
N GLY A 70 -2.75 -10.81 -0.19
CA GLY A 70 -2.30 -11.49 1.01
C GLY A 70 -1.00 -12.29 0.86
N LYS A 71 -0.30 -12.20 -0.27
CA LYS A 71 0.98 -12.90 -0.45
C LYS A 71 2.09 -12.16 0.30
N LYS A 72 2.85 -12.88 1.14
CA LYS A 72 4.07 -12.34 1.76
C LYS A 72 5.07 -11.88 0.69
N LEU A 73 5.59 -10.67 0.85
CA LEU A 73 6.63 -10.13 -0.02
C LEU A 73 7.96 -10.11 0.73
N SER A 74 8.94 -10.83 0.21
CA SER A 74 10.30 -10.84 0.74
C SER A 74 11.09 -9.70 0.08
N ILE A 75 10.96 -8.50 0.64
CA ILE A 75 11.68 -7.31 0.19
C ILE A 75 12.94 -7.17 1.07
N PRO A 76 14.15 -7.34 0.53
CA PRO A 76 15.33 -7.60 1.35
C PRO A 76 15.87 -6.37 2.09
N ILE A 77 15.77 -5.18 1.50
CA ILE A 77 16.40 -3.96 2.04
C ILE A 77 15.40 -2.80 2.06
N SER A 78 14.80 -2.48 0.92
CA SER A 78 13.86 -1.37 0.79
C SER A 78 12.80 -1.66 -0.27
N LEU A 79 11.67 -0.95 -0.22
CA LEU A 79 10.62 -1.01 -1.24
C LEU A 79 11.16 -0.78 -2.66
N GLU A 80 12.27 -0.07 -2.82
CA GLU A 80 12.93 0.15 -4.11
C GLU A 80 13.51 -1.12 -4.73
N ASN A 81 13.73 -2.17 -3.92
CA ASN A 81 14.17 -3.48 -4.40
C ASN A 81 13.00 -4.38 -4.84
N TYR A 82 11.76 -3.89 -4.86
CA TYR A 82 10.63 -4.66 -5.35
C TYR A 82 10.78 -4.93 -6.86
N PRO A 83 10.75 -6.20 -7.30
CA PRO A 83 11.03 -6.55 -8.68
C PRO A 83 9.87 -6.20 -9.61
N LEU A 84 10.20 -5.92 -10.87
CA LEU A 84 9.23 -5.94 -11.95
C LEU A 84 8.82 -7.39 -12.27
N PRO A 85 7.63 -7.64 -12.85
CA PRO A 85 7.19 -9.01 -13.12
C PRO A 85 8.07 -9.76 -14.13
N ASP A 86 8.56 -9.05 -15.15
CA ASP A 86 9.41 -9.56 -16.23
C ASP A 86 10.21 -8.39 -16.87
N PHE A 87 11.01 -8.70 -17.90
CA PHE A 87 11.89 -7.73 -18.59
C PHE A 87 11.16 -6.77 -19.54
N ASP A 88 9.90 -7.04 -19.88
CA ASP A 88 9.10 -6.18 -20.75
C ASP A 88 8.48 -5.02 -19.97
N TRP A 89 8.69 -4.92 -18.66
CA TRP A 89 8.22 -3.81 -17.85
C TRP A 89 9.34 -2.85 -17.49
N GLN A 90 8.96 -1.60 -17.30
CA GLN A 90 9.80 -0.59 -16.67
C GLN A 90 9.00 0.21 -15.67
N TRP A 91 9.65 0.66 -14.60
CA TRP A 91 9.05 1.61 -13.68
C TRP A 91 8.84 2.95 -14.40
N GLN A 92 7.59 3.43 -14.41
CA GLN A 92 7.26 4.76 -14.93
C GLN A 92 7.47 5.82 -13.85
N TRP A 93 7.23 5.46 -12.59
CA TRP A 93 7.53 6.31 -11.44
C TRP A 93 8.84 5.92 -10.78
N ASP A 94 9.65 6.92 -10.45
CA ASP A 94 10.98 6.74 -9.85
C ASP A 94 10.94 6.15 -8.45
N ARG A 95 9.83 6.31 -7.73
CA ARG A 95 9.68 5.92 -6.32
C ARG A 95 8.28 5.39 -6.05
N TRP A 96 8.15 4.74 -4.89
CA TRP A 96 6.85 4.43 -4.31
C TRP A 96 6.20 5.66 -3.69
N TYR A 97 4.88 5.76 -3.82
CA TYR A 97 4.08 6.79 -3.16
C TYR A 97 3.11 6.14 -2.17
N VAL A 98 2.74 6.90 -1.13
CA VAL A 98 1.69 6.48 -0.20
C VAL A 98 0.34 6.68 -0.88
N PHE A 99 -0.45 5.61 -0.95
CA PHE A 99 -1.78 5.65 -1.56
C PHE A 99 -2.81 6.13 -0.53
N MET A 100 -3.24 7.38 -0.69
CA MET A 100 -4.17 8.06 0.22
C MET A 100 -5.63 7.68 -0.07
N PHE A 101 -5.93 6.38 -0.01
CA PHE A 101 -7.24 5.80 -0.34
C PHE A 101 -8.05 5.51 0.92
N ASN A 102 -9.35 5.81 0.88
CA ASN A 102 -10.28 5.68 2.01
C ASN A 102 -9.87 6.54 3.23
N ASP A 103 -10.31 6.12 4.42
CA ASP A 103 -10.04 6.77 5.70
C ASP A 103 -8.63 6.42 6.20
N VAL A 104 -7.68 7.30 5.90
CA VAL A 104 -6.27 7.24 6.32
C VAL A 104 -5.87 8.52 7.07
N ASP A 105 -4.84 8.43 7.91
CA ASP A 105 -4.22 9.62 8.50
C ASP A 105 -3.38 10.41 7.47
N PRO A 106 -2.84 11.60 7.83
CA PRO A 106 -2.01 12.39 6.93
C PRO A 106 -0.74 11.70 6.40
N HIS A 107 -0.33 10.57 6.98
CA HIS A 107 0.81 9.77 6.56
C HIS A 107 0.37 8.44 5.88
N GLY A 108 -0.93 8.29 5.59
CA GLY A 108 -1.53 7.14 4.92
C GLY A 108 -1.79 5.93 5.82
N TRP A 109 -1.67 6.05 7.14
CA TRP A 109 -1.94 4.92 8.03
C TRP A 109 -3.42 4.77 8.32
N MET A 110 -3.87 3.52 8.29
CA MET A 110 -5.11 3.08 8.88
C MET A 110 -4.81 2.25 10.14
N TYR A 111 -5.66 2.37 11.14
CA TYR A 111 -5.50 1.72 12.44
C TYR A 111 -6.66 0.77 12.72
N SER A 112 -6.37 -0.28 13.48
CA SER A 112 -7.34 -1.21 14.06
C SER A 112 -6.90 -1.55 15.49
N ASN A 113 -7.76 -2.24 16.25
CA ASN A 113 -7.53 -2.64 17.63
C ASN A 113 -6.38 -3.67 17.72
N VAL A 114 -6.69 -4.95 17.97
CA VAL A 114 -5.67 -5.96 18.33
C VAL A 114 -5.19 -6.79 17.13
N PHE A 115 -6.05 -7.02 16.14
CA PHE A 115 -5.82 -7.98 15.07
C PHE A 115 -5.94 -7.35 13.68
N PHE A 116 -5.11 -7.83 12.74
CA PHE A 116 -5.13 -7.41 11.34
C PHE A 116 -6.34 -7.97 10.57
N GLN A 117 -6.93 -9.06 11.06
CA GLN A 117 -8.10 -9.71 10.48
C GLN A 117 -9.41 -8.93 10.74
N CYS A 118 -9.39 -7.87 11.56
CA CYS A 118 -10.56 -7.06 11.81
C CYS A 118 -11.00 -6.30 10.54
N ALA A 119 -12.31 -6.26 10.28
CA ALA A 119 -12.90 -5.57 9.13
C ALA A 119 -12.93 -4.03 9.27
N LYS A 120 -12.77 -3.50 10.49
CA LYS A 120 -12.92 -2.07 10.78
C LYS A 120 -11.55 -1.40 10.89
N TRP A 121 -11.17 -0.67 9.84
CA TRP A 121 -9.98 0.17 9.79
C TRP A 121 -10.37 1.64 9.75
N LYS A 122 -9.62 2.50 10.43
CA LYS A 122 -9.88 3.95 10.53
C LYS A 122 -8.60 4.76 10.40
N GLY A 123 -8.64 5.93 9.78
CA GLY A 123 -7.50 6.84 9.66
C GLY A 123 -7.19 7.54 10.98
N LYS A 124 -8.23 7.87 11.75
CA LYS A 124 -8.04 8.43 13.09
C LYS A 124 -7.56 7.38 14.10
N TYR A 125 -6.48 7.68 14.81
CA TYR A 125 -6.01 6.88 15.95
C TYR A 125 -6.97 7.01 17.14
N TYR A 126 -7.28 5.88 17.77
CA TYR A 126 -7.99 5.78 19.05
C TYR A 126 -7.14 4.99 20.06
N PHE A 127 -7.32 5.28 21.35
CA PHE A 127 -6.69 4.49 22.39
C PHE A 127 -7.11 3.02 22.28
N GLY A 128 -6.14 2.10 22.38
CA GLY A 128 -6.37 0.67 22.13
C GLY A 128 -6.15 0.23 20.69
N ASN A 129 -5.88 1.15 19.75
CA ASN A 129 -5.37 0.78 18.43
C ASN A 129 -3.92 0.29 18.56
N THR A 130 -3.69 -0.99 18.26
CA THR A 130 -2.37 -1.61 18.40
C THR A 130 -1.74 -2.06 17.08
N VAL A 131 -2.52 -2.05 16.01
CA VAL A 131 -2.04 -2.41 14.67
C VAL A 131 -2.35 -1.31 13.68
N ARG A 132 -1.46 -1.11 12.72
CA ARG A 132 -1.66 -0.18 11.62
C ARG A 132 -1.18 -0.77 10.30
N LYS A 133 -1.78 -0.31 9.21
CA LYS A 133 -1.34 -0.61 7.85
C LYS A 133 -1.43 0.61 6.96
N ARG A 134 -0.59 0.67 5.93
CA ARG A 134 -0.69 1.65 4.85
C ARG A 134 -0.47 0.97 3.51
N VAL A 135 -0.93 1.61 2.44
CA VAL A 135 -0.77 1.10 1.08
C VAL A 135 0.23 1.97 0.34
N TRP A 136 1.20 1.34 -0.29
CA TRP A 136 2.12 1.93 -1.23
C TRP A 136 1.65 1.65 -2.65
N ILE A 137 1.85 2.61 -3.54
CA ILE A 137 1.52 2.52 -4.96
C ILE A 137 2.72 2.92 -5.81
N ARG A 138 2.93 2.21 -6.93
CA ARG A 138 3.91 2.58 -7.95
C ARG A 138 3.39 2.25 -9.34
N LEU A 139 3.62 3.14 -10.31
CA LEU A 139 3.24 2.95 -11.70
C LEU A 139 4.38 2.31 -12.49
N ARG A 140 4.06 1.26 -13.22
CA ARG A 140 4.91 0.70 -14.28
C ARG A 140 4.23 0.78 -15.64
N LYS A 141 5.04 0.68 -16.68
CA LYS A 141 4.60 0.65 -18.07
C LYS A 141 5.24 -0.54 -18.75
N LYS A 142 4.47 -1.24 -19.57
CA LYS A 142 4.99 -2.26 -20.46
C LYS A 142 5.72 -1.59 -21.61
N CYS A 143 7.00 -1.89 -21.73
CA CYS A 143 7.79 -1.65 -22.93
C CYS A 143 7.18 -2.51 -24.03
N SER A 144 6.63 -1.90 -25.07
CA SER A 144 6.37 -2.64 -26.30
C SER A 144 7.69 -3.21 -26.80
N PRO A 145 7.74 -4.43 -27.37
CA PRO A 145 8.77 -4.72 -28.36
C PRO A 145 8.68 -3.72 -29.53
#